data_AF-A0A1R2C1K3-F1
#
_entry.id   AF-A0A1R2C1K3-F1
#
_cell.length_a   1.000
_cell.length_b   1.000
_cell.length_c   1.000
_cell.angle_alpha   90.00
_cell.angle_beta   90.00
_cell.angle_gamma   90.00
#
_symmetry.space_group_name_H-M   'P 1'
#
loop_
_entity.id
_entity.type
_entity.pdbx_description
1 polymer ?
#
loop_
_entity_poly.entity_id
_entity_poly.type
_entity_poly.pdbx_seq_one_letter_code
_entity_poly.pdbx_strand_id
1 'polypeptide(L)'
;MLGKIILLLICFSIVQAENEIKLHYFKSLDRNHDSKLTHRQFVDGLNRALSISGIERDRIINNNFAWEFLGEKDSNGSVDLALIEQWISSGEILRAFEEWKSIHDEGEEHSSPSHIHKMKSLKFGGGRGGKTKIGKKNEL
;
A
#
# COMPACT_ATOMS: atom_id res chain seq x y z
N MET A 1 16.77 40.68 8.02
CA MET A 1 15.80 40.07 8.96
C MET A 1 14.54 39.61 8.23
N LEU A 2 13.89 40.48 7.44
CA LEU A 2 12.65 40.16 6.70
C LEU A 2 12.77 38.94 5.75
N GLY A 3 13.86 38.83 4.98
CA GLY A 3 14.06 37.68 4.07
C GLY A 3 14.21 36.32 4.77
N LYS A 4 14.75 36.29 6.00
CA LYS A 4 14.85 35.06 6.80
C LYS A 4 13.48 34.64 7.36
N ILE A 5 12.64 35.60 7.71
CA ILE A 5 11.27 35.36 8.18
C ILE A 5 10.40 34.86 7.02
N ILE A 6 10.54 35.43 5.83
CA ILE A 6 9.83 34.98 4.63
C ILE A 6 10.27 33.55 4.25
N LEU A 7 11.57 33.24 4.30
CA LEU A 7 12.06 31.88 4.06
C LEU A 7 11.51 30.89 5.09
N LEU A 8 11.51 31.24 6.38
CA LEU A 8 10.94 30.39 7.44
C LEU A 8 9.43 30.19 7.27
N LEU A 9 8.68 31.21 6.87
CA LEU A 9 7.24 31.11 6.62
C LEU A 9 6.94 30.29 5.36
N ILE A 10 7.75 30.39 4.31
CA ILE A 10 7.63 29.56 3.11
C ILE A 10 7.97 28.11 3.43
N CYS A 11 9.07 27.83 4.13
CA CYS A 11 9.42 26.49 4.60
C CYS A 11 8.33 25.91 5.51
N PHE A 12 7.80 26.70 6.44
CA PHE A 12 6.71 26.27 7.32
C PHE A 12 5.41 26.03 6.56
N SER A 13 5.11 26.82 5.53
CA SER A 13 3.92 26.63 4.68
C SER A 13 4.06 25.44 3.75
N ILE A 14 5.26 25.12 3.27
CA ILE A 14 5.54 23.88 2.52
C ILE A 14 5.36 22.67 3.44
N VAL A 15 5.87 22.74 4.68
CA VAL A 15 5.68 21.70 5.70
C VAL A 15 4.20 21.55 6.11
N GLN A 16 3.40 22.63 6.10
CA GLN A 16 1.96 22.57 6.40
C GLN A 16 1.08 22.23 5.19
N ALA A 17 1.57 22.37 3.96
CA ALA A 17 0.84 22.09 2.72
C ALA A 17 1.04 20.66 2.20
N GLU A 18 2.00 19.91 2.76
CA GLU A 18 2.05 18.47 2.61
C GLU A 18 0.88 17.86 3.36
N ASN A 19 -0.19 17.56 2.60
CA ASN A 19 -1.41 16.93 3.07
C ASN A 19 -1.12 15.58 3.74
N GLU A 20 -0.84 15.64 5.03
CA GLU A 20 -0.52 14.53 5.91
C GLU A 20 -1.51 13.40 5.71
N ILE A 21 -0.99 12.23 5.35
CA ILE A 21 -1.72 10.97 5.43
C ILE A 21 -2.40 10.90 6.80
N LYS A 22 -3.73 11.04 6.84
CA LYS A 22 -4.43 11.16 8.12
C LYS A 22 -4.54 9.81 8.79
N LEU A 23 -3.93 9.66 9.96
CA LEU A 23 -4.02 8.46 10.81
C LEU A 23 -5.47 8.03 11.08
N HIS A 24 -6.42 8.98 11.10
CA HIS A 24 -7.85 8.70 11.27
C HIS A 24 -8.39 7.65 10.29
N TYR A 25 -7.89 7.61 9.05
CA TYR A 25 -8.34 6.63 8.06
C TYR A 25 -7.98 5.20 8.48
N PHE A 26 -6.80 5.01 9.06
CA PHE A 26 -6.34 3.74 9.61
C PHE A 26 -7.11 3.38 10.89
N LYS A 27 -7.28 4.33 11.81
CA LYS A 27 -8.07 4.14 13.05
C LYS A 27 -9.50 3.68 12.76
N SER A 28 -10.13 4.18 11.69
CA SER A 28 -11.49 3.79 11.31
C SER A 28 -11.62 2.34 10.84
N LEU A 29 -10.51 1.67 10.54
CA LEU A 29 -10.47 0.29 10.06
C LEU A 29 -10.17 -0.73 11.17
N ASP A 30 -9.69 -0.29 12.34
CA ASP A 30 -9.56 -1.12 13.55
C ASP A 30 -10.94 -1.30 14.22
N ARG A 31 -11.68 -2.29 13.73
CA ARG A 31 -13.07 -2.56 14.16
C ARG A 31 -13.15 -3.33 15.48
N ASN A 32 -12.11 -4.10 15.81
CA ASN A 32 -12.03 -4.88 17.04
C ASN A 32 -11.31 -4.13 18.16
N HIS A 33 -10.82 -2.91 17.91
CA HIS A 33 -10.14 -2.04 18.87
C HIS A 33 -8.93 -2.71 19.52
N ASP A 34 -8.22 -3.55 18.77
CA ASP A 34 -7.00 -4.21 19.24
C ASP A 34 -5.74 -3.39 18.96
N SER A 35 -5.91 -2.17 18.44
CA SER A 35 -4.84 -1.26 18.03
C SER A 35 -3.93 -1.83 16.93
N LYS A 36 -4.40 -2.81 16.17
CA LYS A 36 -3.69 -3.43 15.06
C LYS A 36 -4.56 -3.39 13.81
N LEU A 37 -3.90 -3.34 12.66
CA LEU A 37 -4.53 -3.54 11.37
C LEU A 37 -3.94 -4.77 10.72
N THR A 38 -4.79 -5.68 10.23
CA THR A 38 -4.35 -6.67 9.25
C THR A 38 -3.77 -5.98 8.03
N HIS A 39 -2.90 -6.65 7.28
CA HIS A 39 -2.31 -6.05 6.06
C HIS A 39 -3.37 -5.52 5.09
N ARG A 40 -4.50 -6.23 4.97
CA ARG A 40 -5.62 -5.77 4.14
C ARG A 40 -6.23 -4.46 4.63
N GLN A 41 -6.45 -4.34 5.95
CA GLN A 41 -6.93 -3.07 6.54
C GLN A 41 -5.89 -1.96 6.38
N PHE A 42 -4.60 -2.25 6.49
CA PHE A 42 -3.56 -1.26 6.20
C PHE A 42 -3.63 -0.80 4.74
N VAL A 43 -3.69 -1.72 3.78
CA VAL A 43 -3.77 -1.41 2.33
C VAL A 43 -5.00 -0.57 2.02
N ASP A 44 -6.18 -0.96 2.53
CA ASP A 44 -7.41 -0.20 2.36
C ASP A 44 -7.32 1.20 3.00
N GLY A 45 -6.67 1.31 4.15
CA GLY A 45 -6.43 2.57 4.86
C GLY A 45 -5.51 3.50 4.09
N LEU A 46 -4.40 2.96 3.57
CA LEU A 46 -3.41 3.71 2.80
C LEU A 46 -3.98 4.17 1.46
N ASN A 47 -4.71 3.29 0.75
CA ASN A 47 -5.40 3.66 -0.48
C ASN A 47 -6.35 4.85 -0.26
N ARG A 48 -7.17 4.78 0.80
CA ARG A 48 -8.09 5.86 1.16
C ARG A 48 -7.35 7.15 1.52
N ALA A 49 -6.25 7.03 2.28
CA ALA A 49 -5.48 8.20 2.70
C ALA A 49 -4.81 8.91 1.51
N LEU A 50 -4.11 8.18 0.63
CA LEU A 50 -3.46 8.73 -0.55
C LEU A 50 -4.46 9.37 -1.51
N SER A 51 -5.60 8.72 -1.75
CA SER A 51 -6.64 9.24 -2.65
C SER A 51 -7.33 10.50 -2.13
N ILE A 52 -7.65 10.56 -0.83
CA ILE A 52 -8.31 11.75 -0.25
C ILE A 52 -7.32 12.90 -0.07
N SER A 53 -6.06 12.62 0.26
CA SER A 53 -5.00 13.63 0.33
C SER A 53 -4.60 14.17 -1.06
N GLY A 54 -5.09 13.56 -2.14
CA GLY A 54 -4.80 13.98 -3.51
C GLY A 54 -3.40 13.60 -4.00
N ILE A 55 -2.70 12.75 -3.25
CA ILE A 55 -1.34 12.28 -3.57
C ILE A 55 -1.39 11.29 -4.74
N GLU A 56 -2.28 10.30 -4.65
CA GLU A 56 -2.48 9.31 -5.72
C GLU A 56 -3.90 8.75 -5.67
N ARG A 57 -4.58 8.82 -6.82
CA ARG A 57 -5.97 8.40 -6.99
C ARG A 57 -6.09 7.01 -7.59
N ASP A 58 -5.06 6.53 -8.28
CA ASP A 58 -5.08 5.20 -8.86
C ASP A 58 -4.98 4.13 -7.77
N ARG A 59 -6.02 3.30 -7.69
CA ARG A 59 -6.11 2.24 -6.69
C ARG A 59 -5.11 1.12 -6.91
N ILE A 60 -4.77 0.81 -8.16
CA ILE A 60 -3.80 -0.23 -8.50
C ILE A 60 -2.41 0.22 -8.04
N ILE A 61 -2.02 1.46 -8.36
CA ILE A 61 -0.76 2.07 -7.91
C ILE A 61 -0.65 2.03 -6.38
N ASN A 62 -1.66 2.56 -5.69
CA ASN A 62 -1.69 2.59 -4.22
C ASN A 62 -1.60 1.19 -3.60
N ASN A 63 -2.29 0.20 -4.18
CA ASN A 63 -2.27 -1.17 -3.66
C ASN A 63 -0.90 -1.83 -3.87
N ASN A 64 -0.30 -1.67 -5.05
CA ASN A 64 1.01 -2.25 -5.36
C ASN A 64 2.06 -1.71 -4.39
N PHE A 65 2.11 -0.38 -4.22
CA PHE A 65 2.97 0.25 -3.24
C PHE A 65 2.70 -0.27 -1.82
N ALA A 66 1.45 -0.32 -1.38
CA ALA A 66 1.10 -0.75 -0.02
C ALA A 66 1.59 -2.17 0.29
N TRP A 67 1.48 -3.09 -0.68
CA TRP A 67 1.93 -4.47 -0.51
C TRP A 67 3.46 -4.58 -0.47
N GLU A 68 4.16 -3.83 -1.32
CA GLU A 68 5.63 -3.80 -1.30
C GLU A 68 6.17 -3.16 -0.02
N PHE A 69 5.61 -2.02 0.36
CA PHE A 69 5.95 -1.33 1.61
C PHE A 69 5.80 -2.24 2.83
N LEU A 70 4.73 -3.03 2.92
CA LEU A 70 4.56 -4.00 4.01
C LEU A 70 5.53 -5.19 3.92
N GLY A 71 5.84 -5.65 2.69
CA GLY A 71 6.75 -6.76 2.45
C GLY A 71 8.15 -6.52 2.97
N GLU A 72 8.62 -5.27 2.94
CA GLU A 72 9.93 -4.87 3.49
C GLU A 72 9.96 -4.83 5.02
N LYS A 73 8.79 -4.70 5.68
CA LYS A 73 8.69 -4.50 7.13
C LYS A 73 8.55 -5.78 7.94
N ASP A 74 8.53 -6.95 7.29
CA ASP A 74 8.37 -8.29 7.91
C ASP A 74 7.28 -8.32 9.02
N SER A 75 6.13 -7.73 8.71
CA SER A 75 5.01 -7.68 9.64
C SER A 75 4.30 -9.03 9.65
N ASN A 76 4.10 -9.61 10.86
CA ASN A 76 3.47 -10.92 11.08
C ASN A 76 1.96 -10.92 10.77
N GLY A 77 1.55 -10.50 9.56
CA GLY A 77 0.17 -10.43 9.10
C GLY A 77 -0.64 -9.25 9.63
N SER A 78 -0.09 -8.46 10.55
CA SER A 78 -0.69 -7.25 11.11
C SER A 78 0.36 -6.20 11.48
N VAL A 79 -0.08 -4.94 11.55
CA VAL A 79 0.73 -3.77 11.88
C VAL A 79 0.05 -2.99 13.00
N ASP A 80 0.79 -2.62 14.03
CA ASP A 80 0.28 -1.78 15.13
C ASP A 80 -0.03 -0.35 14.65
N LEU A 81 -1.15 0.22 15.10
CA LEU A 81 -1.55 1.60 14.79
C LEU A 81 -0.49 2.62 15.23
N ALA A 82 0.20 2.37 16.34
CA ALA A 82 1.29 3.23 16.82
C ALA A 82 2.46 3.26 15.83
N LEU A 83 2.77 2.13 15.19
CA LEU A 83 3.82 2.07 14.17
C LEU A 83 3.40 2.81 12.89
N ILE A 84 2.14 2.69 12.50
CA ILE A 84 1.57 3.46 11.38
C ILE A 84 1.65 4.96 11.66
N GLU A 85 1.29 5.39 12.88
CA GLU A 85 1.42 6.78 13.32
C GLU A 85 2.86 7.27 13.27
N GLN A 86 3.82 6.44 13.67
CA GLN A 86 5.24 6.75 13.55
C GLN A 86 5.65 6.95 12.09
N TRP A 87 5.25 6.06 11.16
CA TRP A 87 5.58 6.17 9.74
C TRP A 87 4.94 7.39 9.06
N ILE A 88 3.73 7.77 9.50
CA ILE A 88 3.08 9.00 9.04
C ILE A 88 3.86 10.22 9.55
N SER A 89 4.15 10.26 10.85
CA SER A 89 4.79 11.39 11.51
C SER A 89 6.24 11.62 11.06
N SER A 90 6.94 10.55 10.65
CA SER A 90 8.29 10.62 10.10
C SER A 90 8.32 10.92 8.60
N GLY A 91 7.16 10.98 7.93
CA GLY A 91 7.06 11.10 6.47
C GLY A 91 7.53 9.86 5.71
N GLU A 92 7.75 8.73 6.38
CA GLU A 92 8.32 7.52 5.80
C GLU A 92 7.44 6.95 4.69
N ILE A 93 6.11 6.93 4.88
CA ILE A 93 5.18 6.45 3.85
C ILE A 93 5.27 7.31 2.58
N LEU A 94 5.34 8.63 2.73
CA LEU A 94 5.39 9.55 1.58
C LEU A 94 6.71 9.43 0.83
N ARG A 95 7.83 9.47 1.54
CA ARG A 95 9.16 9.32 0.93
C ARG A 95 9.29 7.98 0.20
N ALA A 96 8.83 6.89 0.82
CA ALA A 96 8.86 5.57 0.20
C ALA A 96 7.93 5.50 -1.03
N PHE A 97 6.78 6.18 -1.00
CA PHE A 97 5.86 6.24 -2.13
C PHE A 97 6.48 6.98 -3.33
N GLU A 98 7.14 8.11 -3.08
CA GLU A 98 7.82 8.90 -4.12
C GLU A 98 9.00 8.14 -4.74
N GLU A 99 9.82 7.51 -3.90
CA GLU A 99 10.93 6.65 -4.37
C GLU A 99 10.41 5.47 -5.21
N TRP A 100 9.36 4.80 -4.71
CA TRP A 100 8.70 3.72 -5.42
C TRP A 100 8.16 4.17 -6.79
N LYS A 101 7.50 5.34 -6.87
CA LYS A 101 7.02 5.89 -8.14
C LYS A 101 8.17 6.22 -9.09
N SER A 102 9.25 6.86 -8.62
CA SER A 102 10.40 7.20 -9.48
C SER A 102 10.95 5.95 -10.17
N ILE A 103 11.13 4.86 -9.42
CA ILE A 103 11.65 3.59 -9.94
C ILE A 103 10.72 3.00 -11.02
N HIS A 104 9.42 3.09 -10.82
CA HIS A 104 8.44 2.46 -11.71
C HIS A 104 8.05 3.35 -12.92
N ASP A 105 8.07 4.67 -12.77
CA ASP A 105 7.85 5.63 -13.86
C ASP A 105 9.09 5.68 -14.79
N GLU A 106 10.32 5.60 -14.25
CA GLU A 106 11.56 5.49 -15.04
C GLU A 106 11.69 4.13 -15.76
N GLY A 107 10.96 3.11 -15.31
CA GLY A 107 10.89 1.80 -15.95
C GLY A 107 10.08 1.77 -17.26
N GLU A 108 9.25 2.79 -17.53
CA GLU A 108 8.45 2.87 -18.76
C GLU A 108 9.23 3.44 -19.96
N GLU A 109 10.26 4.28 -19.76
CA GLU A 109 11.07 4.82 -20.87
C GLU A 109 12.01 3.79 -21.52
N HIS A 110 12.20 2.63 -20.89
CA HIS A 110 13.04 1.53 -21.39
C HIS A 110 12.37 0.16 -21.34
N SER A 111 11.03 0.09 -21.38
CA SER A 111 10.35 -1.20 -21.46
C SER A 111 10.36 -1.75 -22.90
N SER A 112 11.51 -2.34 -23.25
CA SER A 112 11.56 -3.50 -24.15
C SER A 112 10.59 -4.58 -23.64
N PRO A 113 9.84 -5.28 -24.51
CA PRO A 113 8.78 -6.19 -24.12
C PRO A 113 9.36 -7.53 -23.66
N SER A 114 9.93 -7.59 -22.46
CA SER A 114 10.49 -8.85 -21.97
C SER A 114 10.60 -8.97 -20.45
N HIS A 115 9.64 -8.51 -19.64
CA HIS A 115 9.57 -8.95 -18.25
C HIS A 115 8.13 -9.19 -17.77
N ILE A 116 7.67 -10.42 -17.99
CA ILE A 116 6.52 -11.00 -17.30
C ILE A 116 6.93 -11.21 -15.83
N HIS A 117 6.39 -10.40 -14.91
CA HIS A 117 6.47 -10.69 -13.48
C HIS A 117 5.70 -11.98 -13.19
N LYS A 118 6.46 -13.06 -12.98
CA LYS A 118 5.97 -14.37 -12.59
C LYS A 118 5.45 -14.26 -11.14
N MET A 119 4.15 -14.06 -10.95
CA MET A 119 3.51 -14.25 -9.65
C MET A 119 3.88 -15.64 -9.11
N LYS A 120 4.62 -15.68 -8.00
CA LYS A 120 4.86 -16.94 -7.28
C LYS A 120 3.50 -17.46 -6.80
N SER A 121 3.04 -18.56 -7.39
CA SER A 121 1.85 -19.26 -6.93
C SER A 121 2.06 -19.70 -5.47
N LEU A 122 1.37 -19.05 -4.54
CA LEU A 122 1.18 -19.58 -3.19
C LEU A 122 0.38 -20.87 -3.30
N LYS A 123 1.06 -22.01 -3.07
CA LYS A 123 0.42 -23.31 -2.88
C LYS A 123 -0.44 -23.25 -1.63
N PHE A 124 -1.75 -23.08 -1.79
CA PHE A 124 -2.71 -23.45 -0.76
C PHE A 124 -2.83 -24.98 -0.74
N GLY A 125 -2.24 -25.60 0.28
CA GLY A 125 -2.59 -26.95 0.70
C GLY A 125 -3.84 -26.92 1.58
N GLY A 126 -4.71 -27.92 1.42
CA GLY A 126 -5.83 -28.18 2.33
C GLY A 126 -7.12 -28.56 1.60
N GLY A 127 -7.38 -29.86 1.47
CA GLY A 127 -8.50 -30.39 0.70
C GLY A 127 -9.85 -30.38 1.41
N ARG A 128 -10.90 -30.73 0.63
CA ARG A 128 -12.04 -31.55 1.05
C ARG A 128 -13.01 -31.78 -0.13
N GLY A 129 -13.18 -33.06 -0.49
CA GLY A 129 -14.46 -33.70 -0.84
C GLY A 129 -15.24 -33.23 -2.08
N GLY A 130 -15.39 -34.12 -3.07
CA GLY A 130 -16.36 -33.94 -4.15
C GLY A 130 -16.41 -35.05 -5.20
N LYS A 131 -16.99 -36.19 -4.84
CA LYS A 131 -17.49 -37.34 -5.64
C LYS A 131 -17.24 -37.38 -7.16
N THR A 132 -16.53 -38.43 -7.56
CA THR A 132 -16.51 -39.08 -8.87
C THR A 132 -17.91 -39.47 -9.37
N LYS A 133 -18.24 -39.11 -10.62
CA LYS A 133 -19.15 -39.86 -11.53
C LYS A 133 -18.76 -39.56 -12.98
N ILE A 134 -17.90 -40.40 -13.57
CA ILE A 134 -17.74 -40.50 -15.03
C ILE A 134 -18.66 -41.62 -15.49
N GLY A 135 -19.74 -41.25 -16.17
CA GLY A 135 -20.66 -42.18 -16.82
C GLY A 135 -20.09 -42.65 -18.15
N LYS A 136 -19.96 -43.97 -18.29
CA LYS A 136 -19.90 -44.68 -19.58
C LYS A 136 -21.21 -44.49 -20.37
N LYS A 137 -21.09 -44.49 -21.70
CA LYS A 137 -21.98 -45.02 -22.77
C LYS A 137 -21.93 -44.06 -23.97
N ASN A 138 -21.89 -44.46 -25.24
CA ASN A 138 -21.77 -45.73 -25.94
C ASN A 138 -21.40 -45.38 -27.39
N GLU A 139 -20.72 -46.31 -28.05
CA GLU A 139 -20.54 -46.37 -29.50
C GLU A 139 -21.89 -46.40 -30.23
N LEU A 140 -21.98 -45.69 -31.35
CA LEU A 140 -22.77 -46.00 -32.55
C LEU A 140 -21.99 -45.48 -33.77
#